data_AF-Q29R35-F1
#
_entry.id   AF-Q29R35-F1
#
_cell.length_a   1.000
_cell.length_b   1.000
_cell.length_c   1.000
_cell.angle_alpha   90.00
_cell.angle_beta   90.00
_cell.angle_gamma   90.00
#
_symmetry.space_group_name_H-M   'P 1'
#
loop_
_entity.id
_entity.type
_entity.pdbx_description
1 polymer ?
#
loop_
_entity_poly.entity_id
_entity_poly.type
_entity_poly.pdbx_seq_one_letter_code
_entity_poly.pdbx_strand_id
1 'polypeptide(L)'
;IRIVMADTKSGSGRHSAAGGSGNAVLSPLGQGPANLECKDFQEYLRTRQTPESLEKLYNYPPICLAVFRELPEIARQFIIRILFVDQPVPQAVVTSWGAQRCAKEQAEATSCLTALNVWRVTAIPGGLSAWELSPTFKKSVRQVLLGGGKPWPMTNTLDKDSKPRDIAFLDTYAMSRWRCVLHYMVGTGNRNGTDAEAISPDAVRILLHANLMKRDERDGITITRQGFQFLLLDTRAQVWHFMLQYLDTCEERGISLPECLSMLFQLSFSTWAGITVPRA
;
A
#
# COMPACT_ATOMS: atom_id res chain seq x y z
N ILE A 1 -5.22 -15.03 -1.37
CA ILE A 1 -4.27 -13.93 -1.69
C ILE A 1 -3.93 -13.20 -0.40
N ARG A 2 -2.82 -13.56 0.27
CA ARG A 2 -2.30 -12.71 1.35
C ARG A 2 -1.57 -11.56 0.65
N ILE A 3 -2.19 -10.39 0.61
CA ILE A 3 -1.49 -9.17 0.18
C ILE A 3 -0.49 -8.85 1.29
N VAL A 4 0.67 -9.50 1.24
CA VAL A 4 1.85 -9.03 1.95
C VAL A 4 2.35 -7.90 1.08
N MET A 5 2.29 -6.68 1.59
CA MET A 5 2.77 -5.52 0.85
C MET A 5 4.28 -5.69 0.64
N ALA A 6 4.78 -5.21 -0.49
CA ALA A 6 6.19 -5.33 -0.79
C ALA A 6 6.99 -4.57 0.29
N ASP A 7 8.06 -5.19 0.80
CA ASP A 7 9.11 -4.48 1.51
C ASP A 7 10.13 -4.04 0.45
N THR A 8 10.11 -2.77 0.03
CA THR A 8 11.20 -2.27 -0.81
C THR A 8 12.39 -1.89 0.06
N LYS A 9 13.37 -2.80 0.19
CA LYS A 9 14.72 -2.43 0.63
C LYS A 9 15.35 -1.52 -0.43
N SER A 10 15.19 -0.21 -0.27
CA SER A 10 15.89 0.79 -1.07
C SER A 10 17.40 0.68 -0.85
N GLY A 11 18.13 0.20 -1.87
CA GLY A 11 19.58 0.16 -1.89
C GLY A 11 20.14 1.57 -2.07
N SER A 12 20.64 2.16 -0.99
CA SER A 12 21.32 3.46 -1.01
C SER A 12 22.69 3.35 -1.68
N GLY A 13 22.75 3.65 -2.98
CA GLY A 13 24.00 3.86 -3.71
C GLY A 13 24.55 5.26 -3.45
N ARG A 14 25.63 5.36 -2.68
CA ARG A 14 26.38 6.61 -2.46
C ARG A 14 27.10 7.01 -3.75
N HIS A 15 26.81 8.20 -4.28
CA HIS A 15 27.68 8.88 -5.23
C HIS A 15 28.24 10.16 -4.60
N SER A 16 29.56 10.19 -4.46
CA SER A 16 30.35 11.32 -3.95
C SER A 16 30.32 12.49 -4.94
N ALA A 17 30.07 13.70 -4.43
CA ALA A 17 30.16 14.94 -5.18
C ALA A 17 31.60 15.51 -5.15
N ALA A 18 32.13 15.86 -6.32
CA ALA A 18 33.31 16.72 -6.47
C ALA A 18 32.89 17.97 -7.27
N GLY A 19 33.31 19.15 -6.79
CA GLY A 19 32.85 20.45 -7.27
C GLY A 19 33.51 20.96 -8.55
N GLY A 20 32.89 21.99 -9.14
CA GLY A 20 33.43 22.78 -10.23
C GLY A 20 32.42 23.82 -10.72
N SER A 21 32.72 25.09 -10.49
CA SER A 21 31.93 26.27 -10.84
C SER A 21 31.78 26.49 -12.36
N GLY A 22 30.62 26.96 -12.81
CA GLY A 22 30.42 27.49 -14.16
C GLY A 22 28.98 27.88 -14.45
N ASN A 23 28.70 29.18 -14.49
CA ASN A 23 27.38 29.77 -14.78
C ASN A 23 27.00 29.57 -16.26
N ALA A 24 25.89 28.90 -16.54
CA ALA A 24 25.17 29.00 -17.81
C ALA A 24 23.68 28.67 -17.58
N VAL A 25 22.83 29.66 -17.87
CA VAL A 25 21.37 29.53 -17.89
C VAL A 25 20.98 28.65 -19.06
N LEU A 26 20.50 27.44 -18.79
CA LEU A 26 19.88 26.53 -19.77
C LEU A 26 18.56 26.02 -19.20
N SER A 27 17.51 26.20 -19.99
CA SER A 27 16.15 25.70 -19.80
C SER A 27 16.12 24.21 -19.43
N PRO A 28 15.17 23.72 -18.60
CA PRO A 28 15.12 22.31 -18.23
C PRO A 28 14.47 21.50 -19.36
N LEU A 29 15.25 21.16 -20.38
CA LEU A 29 14.94 20.10 -21.33
C LEU A 29 15.48 18.78 -20.76
N GLY A 30 14.58 17.83 -20.55
CA GLY A 30 14.91 16.43 -20.29
C GLY A 30 14.87 16.05 -18.82
N GLN A 31 13.67 15.73 -18.31
CA GLN A 31 13.58 14.70 -17.28
C GLN A 31 14.19 13.44 -17.88
N GLY A 32 15.36 13.02 -17.36
CA GLY A 32 15.93 11.72 -17.69
C GLY A 32 14.87 10.63 -17.52
N PRO A 33 14.93 9.54 -18.29
CA PRO A 33 13.84 8.57 -18.31
C PRO A 33 13.61 8.05 -16.89
N ALA A 34 12.43 8.31 -16.33
CA ALA A 34 12.07 7.87 -14.99
C ALA A 34 12.14 6.34 -14.92
N ASN A 35 12.86 5.82 -13.92
CA ASN A 35 12.84 4.39 -13.60
C ASN A 35 11.50 4.03 -12.97
N LEU A 36 11.13 2.75 -13.04
CA LEU A 36 9.94 2.25 -12.37
C LEU A 36 10.08 2.43 -10.84
N GLU A 37 9.23 3.27 -10.25
CA GLU A 37 9.16 3.46 -8.80
C GLU A 37 8.11 2.50 -8.19
N CYS A 38 8.58 1.50 -7.45
CA CYS A 38 7.71 0.63 -6.67
C CYS A 38 7.52 1.25 -5.29
N LYS A 39 6.35 1.85 -5.05
CA LYS A 39 6.00 2.45 -3.75
C LYS A 39 5.45 1.39 -2.80
N ASP A 40 5.96 1.39 -1.58
CA ASP A 40 5.34 0.64 -0.50
C ASP A 40 4.03 1.33 -0.08
N PHE A 41 3.14 0.61 0.61
CA PHE A 41 1.85 1.17 1.00
C PHE A 41 1.96 2.39 1.91
N GLN A 42 2.91 2.39 2.84
CA GLN A 42 3.18 3.54 3.70
C GLN A 42 3.63 4.76 2.89
N GLU A 43 4.44 4.53 1.86
CA GLU A 43 4.89 5.59 0.94
C GLU A 43 3.75 6.07 0.05
N TYR A 44 2.90 5.17 -0.43
CA TYR A 44 1.68 5.52 -1.16
C TYR A 44 0.75 6.42 -0.32
N LEU A 45 0.51 6.07 0.96
CA LEU A 45 -0.28 6.92 1.85
C LEU A 45 0.40 8.26 2.12
N ARG A 46 1.72 8.27 2.36
CA ARG A 46 2.49 9.48 2.67
C ARG A 46 2.57 10.46 1.49
N THR A 47 2.70 9.95 0.27
CA THR A 47 2.87 10.79 -0.93
C THR A 47 1.57 11.39 -1.43
N ARG A 48 0.41 10.76 -1.16
CA ARG A 48 -0.87 11.15 -1.77
C ARG A 48 -1.81 11.94 -0.85
N GLN A 49 -1.69 11.84 0.48
CA GLN A 49 -2.78 12.28 1.36
C GLN A 49 -2.39 13.43 2.29
N THR A 50 -3.24 14.45 2.31
CA THR A 50 -3.24 15.48 3.35
C THR A 50 -3.69 14.87 4.69
N PRO A 51 -3.32 15.48 5.83
CA PRO A 51 -3.75 15.00 7.15
C PRO A 51 -5.26 14.81 7.30
N GLU A 52 -6.05 15.65 6.63
CA GLU A 52 -7.53 15.58 6.62
C GLU A 52 -8.07 14.38 5.82
N SER A 53 -7.45 14.08 4.67
CA SER A 53 -7.82 12.92 3.86
C SER A 53 -7.46 11.60 4.56
N LEU A 54 -6.33 11.55 5.28
CA LEU A 54 -5.97 10.40 6.12
C LEU A 54 -6.98 10.18 7.24
N GLU A 55 -7.50 11.25 7.84
CA GLU A 55 -8.52 11.13 8.89
C GLU A 55 -9.83 10.54 8.33
N LYS A 56 -10.22 10.92 7.11
CA LYS A 56 -11.34 10.29 6.40
C LYS A 56 -11.08 8.81 6.13
N LEU A 57 -9.86 8.45 5.73
CA LEU A 57 -9.42 7.07 5.49
C LEU A 57 -9.52 6.22 6.76
N TYR A 58 -9.14 6.79 7.92
CA TYR A 58 -9.16 6.08 9.20
C TYR A 58 -10.55 5.83 9.79
N ASN A 59 -11.61 6.38 9.18
CA ASN A 59 -12.99 5.95 9.47
C ASN A 59 -13.27 4.53 9.03
N TYR A 60 -12.45 3.95 8.15
CA TYR A 60 -12.63 2.58 7.63
C TYR A 60 -11.75 1.60 8.43
N PRO A 61 -12.33 0.73 9.27
CA PRO A 61 -11.56 -0.16 10.14
C PRO A 61 -10.57 -1.11 9.41
N PRO A 62 -10.90 -1.66 8.23
CA PRO A 62 -9.94 -2.49 7.48
C PRO A 62 -8.66 -1.74 7.11
N ILE A 63 -8.76 -0.46 6.78
CA ILE A 63 -7.59 0.34 6.41
C ILE A 63 -6.70 0.59 7.63
N CYS A 64 -7.31 0.89 8.79
CA CYS A 64 -6.57 1.03 10.05
C CYS A 64 -5.84 -0.25 10.44
N LEU A 65 -6.44 -1.42 10.22
CA LEU A 65 -5.76 -2.70 10.44
C LEU A 65 -4.60 -2.91 9.47
N ALA A 66 -4.77 -2.58 8.18
CA ALA A 66 -3.69 -2.68 7.20
C ALA A 66 -2.51 -1.79 7.61
N VAL A 67 -2.77 -0.51 7.91
CA VAL A 67 -1.74 0.40 8.41
C VAL A 67 -1.08 -0.16 9.67
N PHE A 68 -1.85 -0.62 10.65
CA PHE A 68 -1.30 -1.20 11.88
C PHE A 68 -0.38 -2.39 11.63
N ARG A 69 -0.69 -3.26 10.66
CA ARG A 69 0.12 -4.45 10.34
C ARG A 69 1.44 -4.08 9.65
N GLU A 70 1.44 -3.04 8.82
CA GLU A 70 2.62 -2.58 8.07
C GLU A 70 3.57 -1.73 8.90
N LEU A 71 3.11 -1.17 10.02
CA LEU A 71 3.96 -0.36 10.90
C LEU A 71 5.15 -1.15 11.45
N PRO A 72 6.33 -0.51 11.65
CA PRO A 72 7.45 -1.13 12.34
C PRO A 72 7.05 -1.71 13.70
N GLU A 73 7.74 -2.75 14.16
CA GLU A 73 7.37 -3.45 15.39
C GLU A 73 7.31 -2.52 16.61
N ILE A 74 8.29 -1.63 16.74
CA ILE A 74 8.32 -0.62 17.81
C ILE A 74 7.11 0.32 17.74
N ALA A 75 6.72 0.76 16.53
CA ALA A 75 5.55 1.62 16.34
C ALA A 75 4.26 0.92 16.79
N ARG A 76 4.10 -0.38 16.50
CA ARG A 76 2.97 -1.17 16.98
C ARG A 76 2.93 -1.27 18.50
N GLN A 77 4.08 -1.44 19.15
CA GLN A 77 4.16 -1.46 20.61
C GLN A 77 3.74 -0.13 21.24
N PHE A 78 4.13 1.00 20.64
CA PHE A 78 3.67 2.32 21.09
C PHE A 78 2.16 2.47 20.98
N ILE A 79 1.58 2.07 19.84
CA ILE A 79 0.13 2.11 19.64
C ILE A 79 -0.58 1.26 20.69
N ILE A 80 -0.16 0.00 20.91
CA ILE A 80 -0.81 -0.91 21.88
C ILE A 80 -0.76 -0.32 23.30
N ARG A 81 0.38 0.25 23.72
CA ARG A 81 0.51 0.86 25.06
C ARG A 81 -0.40 2.06 25.26
N ILE A 82 -0.55 2.91 24.23
CA ILE A 82 -1.36 4.13 24.30
C ILE A 82 -2.84 3.85 23.98
N LEU A 83 -3.16 2.69 23.39
CA LEU A 83 -4.50 2.37 22.89
C LEU A 83 -5.60 2.56 23.93
N PHE A 84 -5.32 2.27 25.21
CA PHE A 84 -6.28 2.39 26.32
C PHE A 84 -6.07 3.62 27.20
N VAL A 85 -5.09 4.46 26.88
CA VAL A 85 -4.80 5.69 27.61
C VAL A 85 -5.61 6.82 27.00
N ASP A 86 -6.42 7.50 27.82
CA ASP A 86 -7.26 8.61 27.37
C ASP A 86 -6.60 9.98 27.50
N GLN A 87 -5.48 10.06 28.24
CA GLN A 87 -4.65 11.26 28.37
C GLN A 87 -3.49 11.23 27.36
N PRO A 88 -3.05 12.39 26.82
CA PRO A 88 -1.82 12.47 26.04
C PRO A 88 -0.60 11.99 26.85
N VAL A 89 0.30 11.22 26.23
CA VAL A 89 1.49 10.66 26.89
C VAL A 89 2.71 11.55 26.62
N PRO A 90 3.40 12.08 27.65
CA PRO A 90 4.57 12.94 27.44
C PRO A 90 5.65 12.29 26.55
N GLN A 91 6.28 13.07 25.67
CA GLN A 91 7.29 12.53 24.74
C GLN A 91 8.45 11.83 25.47
N ALA A 92 8.88 12.39 26.61
CA ALA A 92 9.93 11.80 27.44
C ALA A 92 9.59 10.39 27.93
N VAL A 93 8.31 10.12 28.23
CA VAL A 93 7.83 8.79 28.66
C VAL A 93 7.86 7.80 27.50
N VAL A 94 7.49 8.24 26.29
CA VAL A 94 7.56 7.37 25.11
C VAL A 94 9.02 7.03 24.77
N THR A 95 9.93 8.00 24.86
CA THR A 95 11.36 7.77 24.66
C THR A 95 11.93 6.79 25.68
N SER A 96 11.50 6.86 26.95
CA SER A 96 12.00 5.98 28.02
C SER A 96 11.53 4.52 27.92
N TRP A 97 10.58 4.20 27.04
CA TRP A 97 10.09 2.83 26.85
C TRP A 97 11.08 1.88 26.17
N GLY A 98 12.08 2.41 25.47
CA GLY A 98 13.09 1.62 24.79
C GLY A 98 14.47 1.76 25.44
N ALA A 99 15.29 0.74 25.25
CA ALA A 99 16.69 0.78 25.64
C ALA A 99 17.49 1.62 24.64
N GLN A 100 18.60 2.22 25.08
CA GLN A 100 19.41 3.12 24.24
C GLN A 100 19.87 2.49 22.91
N ARG A 101 20.01 1.16 22.87
CA ARG A 101 20.35 0.40 21.65
C ARG A 101 19.33 0.53 20.52
N CYS A 102 18.06 0.75 20.82
CA CYS A 102 16.99 0.90 19.81
C CYS A 102 16.56 2.36 19.61
N ALA A 103 17.32 3.34 20.13
CA ALA A 103 16.96 4.76 20.04
C ALA A 103 16.77 5.24 18.58
N LYS A 104 17.58 4.75 17.64
CA LYS A 104 17.44 5.07 16.21
C LYS A 104 16.12 4.54 15.65
N GLU A 105 15.80 3.28 15.93
CA GLU A 105 14.56 2.64 15.46
C GLU A 105 13.32 3.27 16.11
N GLN A 106 13.42 3.72 17.37
CA GLN A 106 12.36 4.49 18.03
C GLN A 106 12.12 5.84 17.36
N ALA A 107 13.19 6.55 16.96
CA ALA A 107 13.07 7.82 16.25
C ALA A 107 12.44 7.64 14.87
N GLU A 108 12.83 6.58 14.13
CA GLU A 108 12.24 6.21 12.84
C GLU A 108 10.76 5.81 12.99
N ALA A 109 10.43 4.99 13.98
CA ALA A 109 9.04 4.64 14.32
C ALA A 109 8.20 5.88 14.65
N THR A 110 8.77 6.81 15.42
CA THR A 110 8.09 8.05 15.81
C THR A 110 7.84 8.94 14.60
N SER A 111 8.84 9.10 13.73
CA SER A 111 8.72 9.84 12.48
C SER A 111 7.65 9.22 11.57
N CYS A 112 7.64 7.90 11.45
CA CYS A 112 6.66 7.16 10.64
C CYS A 112 5.22 7.37 11.15
N LEU A 113 4.99 7.24 12.46
CA LEU A 113 3.67 7.43 13.08
C LEU A 113 3.15 8.87 12.91
N THR A 114 4.04 9.86 12.98
CA THR A 114 3.70 11.27 12.74
C THR A 114 3.40 11.52 11.27
N ALA A 115 4.21 10.97 10.35
CA ALA A 115 4.01 11.12 8.91
C ALA A 115 2.70 10.50 8.41
N LEU A 116 2.24 9.42 9.06
CA LEU A 116 0.96 8.79 8.76
C LEU A 116 -0.22 9.39 9.55
N ASN A 117 -0.01 10.47 10.32
CA ASN A 117 -1.04 11.11 11.15
C ASN A 117 -1.77 10.11 12.10
N VAL A 118 -1.06 9.07 12.54
CA VAL A 118 -1.58 8.04 13.46
C VAL A 118 -1.69 8.60 14.86
N TRP A 119 -0.70 9.40 15.24
CA TRP A 119 -0.69 10.23 16.45
C TRP A 119 -0.37 11.67 16.11
N ARG A 120 -0.63 12.58 17.05
CA ARG A 120 -0.43 14.02 16.93
C ARG A 120 0.35 14.52 18.14
N VAL A 121 1.09 15.60 17.93
CA VAL A 121 1.75 16.32 19.02
C VAL A 121 0.72 17.23 19.67
N THR A 122 0.44 17.00 20.95
CA THR A 122 -0.46 17.83 21.76
C THR A 122 0.35 18.44 22.90
N ALA A 123 0.08 19.70 23.25
CA ALA A 123 0.69 20.33 24.42
C ALA A 123 -0.08 19.94 25.69
N ILE A 124 0.64 19.48 26.72
CA ILE A 124 0.06 19.22 28.04
C ILE A 124 0.28 20.41 28.97
N PRO A 125 -0.50 20.54 30.06
CA PRO A 125 -0.29 21.58 31.07
C PRO A 125 1.17 21.61 31.53
N GLY A 126 1.77 22.80 31.53
CA GLY A 126 3.21 22.98 31.77
C GLY A 126 4.08 23.11 30.50
N GLY A 127 3.46 23.17 29.31
CA GLY A 127 4.17 23.48 28.05
C GLY A 127 4.98 22.33 27.47
N LEU A 128 4.91 21.15 28.08
CA LEU A 128 5.57 19.95 27.57
C LEU A 128 4.79 19.39 26.38
N SER A 129 5.53 18.81 25.43
CA SER A 129 4.93 18.09 24.30
C SER A 129 4.57 16.66 24.72
N ALA A 130 3.41 16.21 24.25
CA ALA A 130 2.90 14.86 24.44
C ALA A 130 2.43 14.27 23.11
N TRP A 131 2.40 12.95 23.05
CA TRP A 131 1.83 12.18 21.96
C TRP A 131 0.40 11.77 22.30
N GLU A 132 -0.50 12.01 21.35
CA GLU A 132 -1.90 11.61 21.44
C GLU A 132 -2.29 10.84 20.18
N LEU A 133 -2.87 9.65 20.32
CA LEU A 133 -3.38 8.91 19.16
C LEU A 133 -4.56 9.66 18.53
N SER A 134 -4.62 9.69 17.20
CA SER A 134 -5.79 10.23 16.49
C SER A 134 -7.04 9.50 16.98
N PRO A 135 -8.10 10.23 17.40
CA PRO A 135 -9.29 9.63 18.00
C PRO A 135 -9.99 8.65 17.05
N THR A 136 -10.03 8.99 15.75
CA THR A 136 -10.61 8.16 14.69
C THR A 136 -9.82 6.86 14.53
N PHE A 137 -8.49 6.96 14.42
CA PHE A 137 -7.62 5.78 14.32
C PHE A 137 -7.71 4.90 15.57
N LYS A 138 -7.65 5.50 16.77
CA LYS A 138 -7.77 4.82 18.07
C LYS A 138 -9.08 4.04 18.17
N LYS A 139 -10.20 4.63 17.78
CA LYS A 139 -11.52 3.97 17.76
C LYS A 139 -11.53 2.79 16.79
N SER A 140 -11.10 3.00 15.55
CA SER A 140 -11.10 1.96 14.51
C SER A 140 -10.18 0.79 14.86
N VAL A 141 -8.97 1.05 15.37
CA VAL A 141 -8.04 -0.02 15.79
C VAL A 141 -8.56 -0.79 17.00
N ARG A 142 -9.15 -0.12 18.01
CA ARG A 142 -9.83 -0.82 19.12
C ARG A 142 -10.92 -1.75 18.61
N GLN A 143 -11.74 -1.29 17.66
CA GLN A 143 -12.81 -2.11 17.06
C GLN A 143 -12.24 -3.35 16.36
N VAL A 144 -11.15 -3.20 15.59
CA VAL A 144 -10.60 -4.33 14.85
C VAL A 144 -9.84 -5.32 15.75
N LEU A 145 -9.12 -4.85 16.77
CA LEU A 145 -8.33 -5.73 17.64
C LEU A 145 -9.16 -6.47 18.69
N LEU A 146 -10.15 -5.81 19.30
CA LEU A 146 -10.95 -6.39 20.39
C LEU A 146 -12.25 -7.03 19.91
N GLY A 147 -12.60 -6.82 18.64
CA GLY A 147 -13.89 -7.23 18.09
C GLY A 147 -15.00 -6.29 18.56
N GLY A 148 -15.49 -5.45 17.65
CA GLY A 148 -16.63 -4.58 17.87
C GLY A 148 -17.04 -3.84 16.61
N GLY A 149 -18.25 -3.27 16.60
CA GLY A 149 -18.81 -2.60 15.44
C GLY A 149 -19.56 -3.54 14.48
N LYS A 150 -19.86 -3.05 13.28
CA LYS A 150 -20.58 -3.83 12.28
C LYS A 150 -19.65 -4.93 11.73
N PRO A 151 -20.14 -6.18 11.58
CA PRO A 151 -19.40 -7.23 10.87
C PRO A 151 -18.96 -6.70 9.51
N TRP A 152 -17.75 -7.08 9.08
CA TRP A 152 -17.32 -6.70 7.74
C TRP A 152 -18.26 -7.34 6.72
N PRO A 153 -18.68 -6.63 5.65
CA PRO A 153 -19.61 -7.17 4.66
C PRO A 153 -19.21 -8.57 4.13
N MET A 154 -17.90 -8.83 4.06
CA MET A 154 -17.33 -10.10 3.58
C MET A 154 -17.27 -11.23 4.63
N THR A 155 -17.71 -11.00 5.87
CA THR A 155 -17.74 -12.00 6.95
C THR A 155 -19.09 -12.68 7.13
N ASN A 156 -20.09 -12.30 6.32
CA ASN A 156 -21.34 -13.03 6.26
C ASN A 156 -21.08 -14.45 5.78
N THR A 157 -21.68 -15.44 6.44
CA THR A 157 -21.73 -16.83 5.97
C THR A 157 -22.25 -16.84 4.54
N LEU A 158 -21.33 -17.07 3.60
CA LEU A 158 -21.69 -17.33 2.22
C LEU A 158 -22.38 -18.68 2.18
N ASP A 159 -23.42 -18.79 1.35
CA ASP A 159 -24.08 -20.06 1.11
C ASP A 159 -23.06 -21.09 0.61
N LYS A 160 -23.28 -22.35 0.97
CA LYS A 160 -22.40 -23.46 0.57
C LYS A 160 -22.35 -23.51 -0.95
N ASP A 161 -21.16 -23.25 -1.51
CA ASP A 161 -20.94 -23.30 -2.94
C ASP A 161 -21.34 -24.68 -3.48
N SER A 162 -22.19 -24.69 -4.51
CA SER A 162 -22.61 -25.92 -5.19
C SER A 162 -21.44 -26.58 -5.93
N LYS A 163 -20.40 -25.82 -6.29
CA LYS A 163 -19.19 -26.29 -6.98
C LYS A 163 -17.94 -25.75 -6.27
N PRO A 164 -17.63 -26.26 -5.06
CA PRO A 164 -16.48 -25.78 -4.31
C PRO A 164 -15.22 -26.05 -5.12
N ARG A 165 -14.50 -24.98 -5.47
CA ARG A 165 -13.20 -25.06 -6.11
C ARG A 165 -12.13 -25.28 -5.05
N ASP A 166 -11.22 -26.19 -5.31
CA ASP A 166 -10.08 -26.44 -4.44
C ASP A 166 -9.07 -25.28 -4.51
N ILE A 167 -8.26 -25.17 -3.45
CA ILE A 167 -7.26 -24.10 -3.31
C ILE A 167 -6.25 -24.17 -4.46
N ALA A 168 -5.82 -25.38 -4.85
CA ALA A 168 -4.84 -25.57 -5.92
C ALA A 168 -5.39 -25.12 -7.28
N PHE A 169 -6.67 -25.41 -7.56
CA PHE A 169 -7.34 -24.87 -8.74
C PHE A 169 -7.39 -23.33 -8.72
N LEU A 170 -7.76 -22.70 -7.60
CA LEU A 170 -7.85 -21.24 -7.50
C LEU A 170 -6.50 -20.56 -7.70
N ASP A 171 -5.43 -21.12 -7.13
CA ASP A 171 -4.06 -20.62 -7.30
C ASP A 171 -3.60 -20.76 -8.75
N THR A 172 -3.85 -21.93 -9.37
CA THR A 172 -3.50 -22.17 -10.78
C THR A 172 -4.26 -21.22 -11.70
N TYR A 173 -5.56 -21.03 -11.47
CA TYR A 173 -6.39 -20.13 -12.24
C TYR A 173 -5.93 -18.67 -12.09
N ALA A 174 -5.71 -18.20 -10.86
CA ALA A 174 -5.25 -16.83 -10.60
C ALA A 174 -3.89 -16.56 -11.27
N MET A 175 -2.95 -17.51 -11.17
CA MET A 175 -1.66 -17.40 -11.83
C MET A 175 -1.78 -17.44 -13.36
N SER A 176 -2.66 -18.29 -13.92
CA SER A 176 -2.92 -18.31 -15.36
C SER A 176 -3.43 -16.95 -15.84
N ARG A 177 -4.42 -16.38 -15.16
CA ARG A 177 -4.98 -15.05 -15.50
C ARG A 177 -3.94 -13.94 -15.37
N TRP A 178 -3.07 -13.98 -14.35
CA TRP A 178 -1.96 -13.03 -14.22
C TRP A 178 -0.96 -13.17 -15.38
N ARG A 179 -0.61 -14.41 -15.75
CA ARG A 179 0.27 -14.68 -16.90
C ARG A 179 -0.32 -14.15 -18.20
N CYS A 180 -1.62 -14.23 -18.44
CA CYS A 180 -2.25 -13.62 -19.62
C CYS A 180 -1.94 -12.12 -19.74
N VAL A 181 -1.95 -11.38 -18.62
CA VAL A 181 -1.60 -9.96 -18.58
C VAL A 181 -0.13 -9.74 -18.96
N LEU A 182 0.79 -10.53 -18.39
CA LEU A 182 2.22 -10.42 -18.70
C LEU A 182 2.55 -10.82 -20.16
N HIS A 183 1.91 -11.88 -20.66
CA HIS A 183 2.04 -12.31 -22.05
C HIS A 183 1.54 -11.24 -23.01
N TYR A 184 0.46 -10.53 -22.67
CA TYR A 184 -0.02 -9.40 -23.47
C TYR A 184 1.03 -8.28 -23.59
N MET A 185 1.81 -8.02 -22.53
CA MET A 185 2.87 -7.02 -22.55
C MET A 185 4.01 -7.37 -23.51
N VAL A 186 4.37 -8.66 -23.62
CA VAL A 186 5.50 -9.13 -24.44
C VAL A 186 5.07 -9.47 -25.87
N GLY A 187 3.84 -9.97 -26.05
CA GLY A 187 3.31 -10.47 -27.31
C GLY A 187 2.56 -9.45 -28.15
N THR A 188 2.82 -8.15 -27.94
CA THR A 188 2.27 -6.98 -28.68
C THR A 188 0.89 -7.24 -29.30
N GLY A 189 -0.18 -7.07 -28.51
CA GLY A 189 -1.57 -6.94 -28.96
C GLY A 189 -1.91 -7.63 -30.30
N ASN A 190 -2.01 -8.96 -30.30
CA ASN A 190 -2.65 -9.72 -31.37
C ASN A 190 -2.08 -9.50 -32.79
N ARG A 191 -0.75 -9.58 -32.97
CA ARG A 191 -0.17 -9.58 -34.34
C ARG A 191 -0.51 -10.84 -35.14
N ASN A 192 -0.86 -11.96 -34.51
CA ASN A 192 -1.33 -13.20 -35.17
C ASN A 192 -2.49 -13.80 -34.38
N GLY A 193 -3.69 -13.83 -34.98
CA GLY A 193 -4.94 -14.22 -34.32
C GLY A 193 -5.09 -15.72 -34.04
N THR A 194 -4.36 -16.24 -33.05
CA THR A 194 -4.64 -17.56 -32.48
C THR A 194 -4.48 -17.54 -30.95
N ASP A 195 -5.60 -17.79 -30.27
CA ASP A 195 -5.72 -18.46 -28.97
C ASP A 195 -5.10 -17.82 -27.71
N ALA A 196 -4.76 -16.53 -27.71
CA ALA A 196 -4.47 -15.80 -26.48
C ALA A 196 -5.77 -15.25 -25.87
N GLU A 197 -6.23 -15.86 -24.76
CA GLU A 197 -7.40 -15.43 -23.99
C GLU A 197 -7.38 -13.91 -23.75
N ALA A 198 -8.32 -13.19 -24.37
CA ALA A 198 -8.34 -11.73 -24.38
C ALA A 198 -8.29 -11.16 -22.95
N ILE A 199 -7.38 -10.21 -22.71
CA ILE A 199 -7.32 -9.50 -21.43
C ILE A 199 -8.43 -8.45 -21.36
N SER A 200 -8.86 -8.11 -20.14
CA SER A 200 -9.93 -7.13 -19.98
C SER A 200 -9.49 -5.74 -20.46
N PRO A 201 -10.40 -4.94 -21.04
CA PRO A 201 -10.08 -3.59 -21.49
C PRO A 201 -9.62 -2.67 -20.35
N ASP A 202 -10.11 -2.92 -19.13
CA ASP A 202 -9.64 -2.23 -17.93
C ASP A 202 -8.18 -2.57 -17.60
N ALA A 203 -7.75 -3.82 -17.76
CA ALA A 203 -6.35 -4.19 -17.55
C ALA A 203 -5.43 -3.49 -18.56
N VAL A 204 -5.83 -3.43 -19.84
CA VAL A 204 -5.09 -2.68 -20.88
C VAL A 204 -4.94 -1.22 -20.50
N ARG A 205 -6.03 -0.59 -20.02
CA ARG A 205 -6.00 0.81 -19.61
C ARG A 205 -5.07 1.06 -18.43
N ILE A 206 -5.03 0.17 -17.45
CA ILE A 206 -4.09 0.26 -16.32
C ILE A 206 -2.64 0.16 -16.83
N LEU A 207 -2.35 -0.76 -17.76
CA LEU A 207 -1.01 -0.89 -18.36
C LEU A 207 -0.56 0.38 -19.09
N LEU A 208 -1.49 1.06 -19.77
CA LEU A 208 -1.23 2.34 -20.44
C LEU A 208 -1.06 3.49 -19.44
N HIS A 209 -1.93 3.57 -18.42
CA HIS A 209 -1.85 4.59 -17.37
C HIS A 209 -0.55 4.48 -16.57
N ALA A 210 -0.15 3.25 -16.22
CA ALA A 210 1.08 2.94 -15.51
C ALA A 210 2.35 3.13 -16.36
N ASN A 211 2.20 3.58 -17.62
CA ASN A 211 3.30 3.71 -18.58
C ASN A 211 4.12 2.42 -18.75
N LEU A 212 3.49 1.25 -18.56
CA LEU A 212 4.10 -0.06 -18.81
C LEU A 212 3.99 -0.44 -20.28
N MET A 213 2.98 0.09 -20.96
CA MET A 213 2.80 0.01 -22.40
C MET A 213 2.46 1.40 -22.96
N LYS A 214 2.78 1.63 -24.24
CA LYS A 214 2.45 2.84 -24.97
C LYS A 214 1.75 2.49 -26.28
N ARG A 215 0.90 3.41 -26.77
CA ARG A 215 0.34 3.32 -28.12
C ARG A 215 1.29 4.04 -29.07
N ASP A 216 1.79 3.33 -30.05
CA ASP A 216 2.57 3.87 -31.16
C ASP A 216 1.68 3.93 -32.40
N GLU A 217 1.78 5.01 -33.18
CA GLU A 217 0.96 5.24 -34.37
C GLU A 217 1.22 4.22 -35.48
N ARG A 218 2.42 3.61 -35.50
CA ARG A 218 2.85 2.67 -36.56
C ARG A 218 2.78 1.19 -36.16
N ASP A 219 3.06 0.87 -34.90
CA ASP A 219 3.24 -0.52 -34.43
C ASP A 219 2.16 -0.96 -33.41
N GLY A 220 1.12 -0.15 -33.19
CA GLY A 220 0.06 -0.47 -32.24
C GLY A 220 0.53 -0.35 -30.79
N ILE A 221 0.16 -1.30 -29.92
CA ILE A 221 0.53 -1.24 -28.48
C ILE A 221 1.89 -1.91 -28.27
N THR A 222 2.86 -1.15 -27.77
CA THR A 222 4.24 -1.60 -27.52
C THR A 222 4.61 -1.46 -26.04
N ILE A 223 5.50 -2.32 -25.56
CA ILE A 223 6.02 -2.29 -24.19
C ILE A 223 7.02 -1.14 -24.01
N THR A 224 6.98 -0.48 -22.86
CA THR A 224 7.91 0.62 -22.54
C THR A 224 9.13 0.09 -21.77
N ARG A 225 10.14 0.94 -21.54
CA ARG A 225 11.28 0.60 -20.66
C ARG A 225 10.81 0.24 -19.24
N GLN A 226 9.83 0.95 -18.71
CA GLN A 226 9.24 0.67 -17.39
C GLN A 226 8.49 -0.66 -17.40
N GLY A 227 7.80 -0.97 -18.50
CA GLY A 227 7.19 -2.28 -18.73
C GLY A 227 8.20 -3.43 -18.66
N PHE A 228 9.37 -3.28 -19.29
CA PHE A 228 10.44 -4.28 -19.18
C PHE A 228 10.97 -4.42 -17.76
N GLN A 229 11.20 -3.32 -17.04
CA GLN A 229 11.61 -3.36 -15.63
C GLN A 229 10.55 -4.07 -14.77
N PHE A 230 9.26 -3.80 -15.02
CA PHE A 230 8.14 -4.42 -14.31
C PHE A 230 8.12 -5.95 -14.49
N LEU A 231 8.40 -6.45 -15.70
CA LEU A 231 8.47 -7.90 -15.97
C LEU A 231 9.57 -8.62 -15.17
N LEU A 232 10.62 -7.89 -14.76
CA LEU A 232 11.73 -8.44 -13.97
C LEU A 232 11.46 -8.44 -12.47
N LEU A 233 10.40 -7.77 -12.01
CA LEU A 233 10.00 -7.81 -10.60
C LEU A 233 9.44 -9.18 -10.22
N ASP A 234 9.42 -9.48 -8.93
CA ASP A 234 8.70 -10.64 -8.42
C ASP A 234 7.18 -10.46 -8.53
N THR A 235 6.43 -11.57 -8.59
CA THR A 235 4.97 -11.55 -8.79
C THR A 235 4.23 -10.70 -7.76
N ARG A 236 4.70 -10.65 -6.51
CA ARG A 236 4.05 -9.86 -5.45
C ARG A 236 4.23 -8.37 -5.71
N ALA A 237 5.45 -7.92 -5.98
CA ALA A 237 5.72 -6.53 -6.32
C ALA A 237 4.98 -6.09 -7.60
N GLN A 238 4.90 -6.97 -8.60
CA GLN A 238 4.14 -6.72 -9.82
C GLN A 238 2.65 -6.49 -9.53
N VAL A 239 2.00 -7.41 -8.81
CA VAL A 239 0.57 -7.31 -8.47
C VAL A 239 0.31 -6.08 -7.61
N TRP A 240 1.18 -5.78 -6.65
CA TRP A 240 1.04 -4.60 -5.81
C TRP A 240 1.14 -3.30 -6.61
N HIS A 241 2.16 -3.16 -7.45
CA HIS A 241 2.30 -1.99 -8.32
C HIS A 241 1.07 -1.83 -9.24
N PHE A 242 0.60 -2.93 -9.83
CA PHE A 242 -0.61 -2.91 -10.67
C PHE A 242 -1.87 -2.50 -9.89
N MET A 243 -2.00 -2.93 -8.64
CA MET A 243 -3.09 -2.52 -7.74
C MET A 243 -3.04 -1.03 -7.41
N LEU A 244 -1.86 -0.45 -7.16
CA LEU A 244 -1.73 0.99 -6.93
C LEU A 244 -2.17 1.79 -8.14
N GLN A 245 -1.74 1.38 -9.33
CA GLN A 245 -2.13 2.01 -10.59
C GLN A 245 -3.64 1.87 -10.86
N TYR A 246 -4.24 0.75 -10.47
CA TYR A 246 -5.69 0.60 -10.50
C TYR A 246 -6.39 1.61 -9.59
N LEU A 247 -5.94 1.77 -8.35
CA LEU A 247 -6.51 2.74 -7.40
C LEU A 247 -6.40 4.18 -7.89
N ASP A 248 -5.28 4.55 -8.52
CA ASP A 248 -5.11 5.87 -9.14
C ASP A 248 -6.18 6.10 -10.21
N THR A 249 -6.42 5.12 -11.08
CA THR A 249 -7.44 5.25 -12.12
C THR A 249 -8.88 5.22 -11.62
N CYS A 250 -9.14 4.63 -10.45
CA CYS A 250 -10.46 4.66 -9.82
C CYS A 250 -10.82 6.07 -9.36
N GLU A 251 -9.84 6.82 -8.87
CA GLU A 251 -10.03 8.19 -8.42
C GLU A 251 -10.33 9.14 -9.60
N GLU A 252 -9.67 8.96 -10.74
CA GLU A 252 -9.99 9.68 -11.99
C GLU A 252 -11.43 9.47 -12.45
N ARG A 253 -12.01 8.31 -12.10
CA ARG A 253 -13.40 7.93 -12.42
C ARG A 253 -14.42 8.42 -11.38
N GLY A 254 -13.97 9.12 -10.33
CA GLY A 254 -14.82 9.58 -9.24
C GLY A 254 -15.24 8.48 -8.26
N ILE A 255 -14.58 7.31 -8.29
CA ILE A 255 -14.81 6.25 -7.30
C ILE A 255 -14.01 6.63 -6.05
N SER A 256 -14.63 6.49 -4.87
CA SER A 256 -13.97 6.91 -3.64
C SER A 256 -12.80 5.96 -3.29
N LEU A 257 -11.59 6.55 -3.19
CA LEU A 257 -10.37 5.83 -2.81
C LEU A 257 -10.51 5.08 -1.47
N PRO A 258 -11.13 5.66 -0.41
CA PRO A 258 -11.32 4.95 0.86
C PRO A 258 -12.17 3.68 0.73
N GLU A 259 -13.22 3.68 -0.10
CA GLU A 259 -14.04 2.48 -0.29
C GLU A 259 -13.29 1.40 -1.05
N CYS A 260 -12.54 1.77 -2.11
CA CYS A 260 -11.69 0.83 -2.85
C CYS A 260 -10.63 0.19 -1.95
N LEU A 261 -9.92 0.99 -1.16
CA LEU A 261 -8.92 0.50 -0.21
C LEU A 261 -9.54 -0.36 0.88
N SER A 262 -10.69 0.05 1.43
CA SER A 262 -11.41 -0.74 2.42
C SER A 262 -11.80 -2.11 1.87
N MET A 263 -12.37 -2.18 0.66
CA MET A 263 -12.73 -3.43 0.00
C MET A 263 -11.51 -4.32 -0.26
N LEU A 264 -10.43 -3.74 -0.77
CA LEU A 264 -9.18 -4.46 -1.04
C LEU A 264 -8.61 -5.09 0.24
N PHE A 265 -8.61 -4.35 1.35
CA PHE A 265 -8.12 -4.89 2.62
C PHE A 265 -9.06 -5.91 3.24
N GLN A 266 -10.37 -5.72 3.14
CA GLN A 266 -11.32 -6.76 3.55
C GLN A 266 -11.05 -8.07 2.82
N LEU A 267 -10.88 -8.05 1.49
CA LEU A 267 -10.52 -9.23 0.71
C LEU A 267 -9.17 -9.83 1.13
N SER A 268 -8.18 -8.99 1.44
CA SER A 268 -6.86 -9.45 1.89
C SER A 268 -6.90 -10.15 3.27
N PHE A 269 -7.83 -9.73 4.13
CA PHE A 269 -8.01 -10.28 5.47
C PHE A 269 -9.05 -11.39 5.53
N SER A 270 -9.87 -11.53 4.49
CA SER A 270 -10.71 -12.70 4.21
C SER A 270 -9.84 -13.90 3.86
N THR A 271 -8.95 -14.28 4.76
CA THR A 271 -8.29 -15.56 4.79
C THR A 271 -9.01 -16.41 5.84
N TRP A 272 -9.70 -17.44 5.33
CA TRP A 272 -10.29 -18.56 6.07
C TRP A 272 -11.56 -18.29 6.89
N ALA A 273 -12.72 -18.55 6.26
CA ALA A 273 -13.93 -19.04 6.94
C ALA A 273 -13.70 -20.43 7.57
N GLY A 274 -12.66 -20.58 8.40
CA GLY A 274 -12.26 -21.87 8.96
C GLY A 274 -10.98 -21.89 9.82
N ILE A 275 -10.33 -20.76 10.10
CA ILE A 275 -9.31 -20.71 11.15
C ILE A 275 -9.84 -19.80 12.25
N THR A 276 -10.44 -20.45 13.24
CA THR A 276 -10.61 -19.95 14.59
C THR A 276 -9.32 -19.27 15.02
N VAL A 277 -9.34 -17.94 15.18
CA VAL A 277 -8.50 -17.34 16.21
C VAL A 277 -9.10 -17.85 17.51
N PRO A 278 -8.40 -18.66 18.31
CA PRO A 278 -8.87 -18.92 19.66
C PRO A 278 -8.91 -17.55 20.33
N ARG A 279 -10.12 -17.09 20.63
CA ARG A 279 -10.33 -16.06 21.63
C ARG A 279 -9.73 -16.62 22.93
N ALA A 280 -8.54 -16.13 23.27
CA ALA A 280 -8.02 -16.21 24.63
C ALA A 280 -8.63 -15.04 25.43
#